data_AF-A0A821HCG3-F1
#
_entry.id   AF-A0A821HCG3-F1
#
_cell.length_a   1.000
_cell.length_b   1.000
_cell.length_c   1.000
_cell.angle_alpha   90.00
_cell.angle_beta   90.00
_cell.angle_gamma   90.00
#
_symmetry.space_group_name_H-M   'P 1'
#
loop_
_entity.id
_entity.type
_entity.pdbx_description
1 polymer ?
#
loop_
_entity_poly.entity_id
_entity_poly.type
_entity_poly.pdbx_seq_one_letter_code
_entity_poly.pdbx_strand_id
1 'polypeptide(L)'
;SLIINGRFPFKSLNNVLCCLPKLRHLSINALIHCRDYFEIQDLFPIKLKYLKYVALKFDCIRFDKVEKILKDFFHNVQILHLTTKYDEAYLHKC
;
A
#
# COMPACT_ATOMS: atom_id res chain seq x y z
N SER A 1 -12.73 2.65 -9.25
CA SER A 1 -11.83 1.77 -8.48
C SER A 1 -10.51 1.68 -9.20
N LEU A 2 -9.40 1.48 -8.50
CA LEU A 2 -8.07 1.29 -9.09
C LEU A 2 -7.53 -0.08 -8.68
N ILE A 3 -7.09 -0.87 -9.65
CA ILE A 3 -6.52 -2.20 -9.45
C ILE A 3 -5.18 -2.26 -10.17
N ILE A 4 -4.13 -2.62 -9.45
CA ILE A 4 -2.78 -2.80 -9.98
C ILE A 4 -2.36 -4.25 -9.75
N ASN A 5 -2.36 -5.04 -10.81
CA ASN A 5 -2.12 -6.49 -10.74
C ASN A 5 -0.63 -6.88 -10.76
N GLY A 6 0.27 -5.90 -10.91
CA GLY A 6 1.72 -6.11 -10.97
C GLY A 6 2.47 -5.58 -9.76
N ARG A 7 3.80 -5.67 -9.83
CA ARG A 7 4.70 -5.01 -8.88
C ARG A 7 4.60 -3.50 -9.05
N PHE A 8 4.32 -2.81 -7.96
CA PHE A 8 4.12 -1.38 -7.94
C PHE A 8 5.04 -0.71 -6.92
N PRO A 9 5.94 0.19 -7.36
CA PRO A 9 6.84 0.90 -6.46
C PRO A 9 6.07 1.79 -5.50
N PHE A 10 6.33 1.65 -4.19
CA PHE A 10 5.70 2.48 -3.17
C PHE A 10 5.89 3.99 -3.43
N LYS A 11 7.07 4.39 -3.91
CA LYS A 11 7.37 5.80 -4.27
C LYS A 11 6.42 6.40 -5.31
N SER A 12 5.86 5.57 -6.18
CA SER A 12 4.94 6.01 -7.24
C SER A 12 3.50 6.11 -6.76
N LEU A 13 3.20 5.61 -5.55
CA LEU A 13 1.85 5.55 -5.02
C LEU A 13 1.26 6.94 -4.82
N ASN A 14 2.03 7.88 -4.28
CA ASN A 14 1.54 9.23 -4.03
C ASN A 14 1.08 9.92 -5.32
N ASN A 15 1.90 9.85 -6.37
CA ASN A 15 1.60 10.45 -7.66
C ASN A 15 0.29 9.91 -8.25
N VAL A 16 0.07 8.59 -8.16
CA VAL A 16 -1.18 7.97 -8.64
C VAL A 16 -2.38 8.40 -7.80
N LEU A 17 -2.21 8.47 -6.48
CA LEU A 17 -3.27 8.87 -5.57
C LEU A 17 -3.63 10.37 -5.70
N CYS A 18 -2.67 11.25 -6.03
CA CYS A 18 -2.91 12.65 -6.38
C CYS A 18 -3.91 12.79 -7.53
N CYS A 19 -3.76 11.96 -8.56
CA CYS A 19 -4.59 12.02 -9.77
C CYS A 19 -6.01 11.47 -9.55
N LEU A 20 -6.27 10.82 -8.41
CA LEU A 20 -7.52 10.10 -8.14
C LEU A 20 -8.17 10.53 -6.81
N PRO A 21 -8.49 11.82 -6.61
CA PRO A 21 -8.96 12.32 -5.31
C PRO A 21 -10.32 11.74 -4.86
N LYS A 22 -11.13 11.19 -5.78
CA LYS A 22 -12.42 10.54 -5.50
C LYS A 22 -12.32 9.00 -5.46
N LEU A 23 -11.11 8.44 -5.41
CA LEU A 23 -10.92 6.99 -5.38
C LEU A 23 -11.60 6.38 -4.15
N ARG A 24 -12.47 5.38 -4.37
CA ARG A 24 -13.18 4.66 -3.30
C ARG A 24 -12.58 3.31 -2.95
N HIS A 25 -11.96 2.66 -3.93
CA HIS A 25 -11.40 1.31 -3.81
C HIS A 25 -10.01 1.29 -4.45
N LEU A 26 -9.03 0.80 -3.71
CA LEU A 26 -7.66 0.57 -4.16
C LEU A 26 -7.29 -0.89 -3.93
N SER A 27 -6.76 -1.55 -4.95
CA SER A 27 -6.17 -2.88 -4.83
C SER A 27 -4.80 -2.92 -5.51
N ILE A 28 -3.77 -3.38 -4.79
CA ILE A 28 -2.41 -3.52 -5.31
C ILE A 28 -1.88 -4.91 -4.95
N ASN A 29 -1.56 -5.69 -5.97
CA ASN A 29 -1.16 -7.09 -5.85
C ASN A 29 0.31 -7.30 -5.42
N ALA A 30 1.18 -6.30 -5.58
CA ALA A 30 2.53 -6.35 -5.06
C ALA A 30 3.09 -4.96 -4.85
N LEU A 31 2.86 -4.38 -3.67
CA LEU A 31 3.46 -3.13 -3.27
C LEU A 31 4.89 -3.39 -2.81
N ILE A 32 5.86 -2.84 -3.55
CA ILE A 32 7.30 -3.07 -3.31
C ILE A 32 7.97 -1.80 -2.79
N HIS A 33 8.91 -1.98 -1.86
CA HIS A 33 9.81 -0.92 -1.44
C HIS A 33 11.14 -1.10 -2.20
N CYS A 34 11.39 -0.22 -3.19
CA CYS A 34 12.68 -0.21 -3.87
C CYS A 34 13.76 0.25 -2.88
N ARG A 35 14.90 -0.45 -2.85
CA ARG A 35 15.98 -0.31 -1.86
C ARG A 35 16.73 1.04 -1.89
N ASP A 36 16.29 1.99 -2.71
CA ASP A 36 16.96 3.27 -2.89
C ASP A 36 16.36 4.29 -1.91
N TYR A 37 17.01 4.46 -0.75
CA TYR A 37 17.12 5.67 0.08
C TYR A 37 15.91 6.62 0.27
N PHE A 38 14.69 6.21 -0.05
CA PHE A 38 13.51 7.04 0.15
C PHE A 38 12.99 6.80 1.56
N GLU A 39 13.24 7.75 2.44
CA GLU A 39 12.51 7.82 3.67
C GLU A 39 11.03 8.09 3.35
N ILE A 40 10.12 7.38 4.02
CA ILE A 40 8.68 7.65 3.98
C ILE A 40 8.36 9.13 4.34
N GLN A 41 9.35 9.86 4.88
CA GLN A 41 9.24 11.29 5.25
C GLN A 41 8.98 12.23 4.06
N ASP A 42 9.36 11.88 2.83
CA ASP A 42 9.14 12.76 1.65
C ASP A 42 7.73 12.64 1.06
N LEU A 43 6.85 11.88 1.70
CA LEU A 43 5.49 11.67 1.25
C LEU A 43 4.54 12.62 1.97
N PHE A 44 3.93 13.53 1.21
CA PHE A 44 2.82 14.33 1.72
C PHE A 44 1.55 13.47 1.75
N PRO A 45 0.98 13.16 2.93
CA PRO A 45 -0.20 12.33 3.03
C PRO A 45 -1.39 13.07 2.40
N ILE A 46 -1.83 12.57 1.26
CA ILE A 46 -3.02 13.10 0.58
C ILE A 46 -4.24 12.59 1.34
N LYS A 47 -5.12 13.49 1.74
CA LYS A 47 -6.39 13.12 2.37
C LYS A 47 -7.33 12.48 1.34
N LEU A 48 -7.25 11.17 1.19
CA LEU A 48 -8.17 10.37 0.38
C LEU A 48 -9.49 10.11 1.12
N LYS A 49 -10.26 11.18 1.36
CA LYS A 49 -11.50 11.15 2.17
C LYS A 49 -12.55 10.14 1.68
N TYR A 50 -12.53 9.82 0.39
CA TYR A 50 -13.48 8.89 -0.24
C TYR A 50 -12.98 7.44 -0.28
N LEU A 51 -11.71 7.18 0.04
CA LEU A 51 -11.15 5.84 -0.01
C LEU A 51 -11.68 5.03 1.17
N LYS A 52 -12.49 4.01 0.87
CA LYS A 52 -13.16 3.17 1.87
C LYS A 52 -12.59 1.76 1.92
N TYR A 53 -12.10 1.26 0.80
CA TYR A 53 -11.56 -0.09 0.67
C TYR A 53 -10.13 -0.06 0.16
N VAL A 54 -9.24 -0.76 0.85
CA VAL A 54 -7.85 -0.93 0.46
C VAL A 54 -7.45 -2.40 0.60
N ALA A 55 -6.95 -2.98 -0.49
CA ALA A 55 -6.33 -4.29 -0.51
C ALA A 55 -4.88 -4.17 -0.96
N LEU A 56 -3.92 -4.49 -0.10
CA LEU A 56 -2.49 -4.40 -0.40
C LEU A 56 -1.82 -5.74 -0.12
N LYS A 57 -1.04 -6.21 -1.08
CA LYS A 57 -0.10 -7.30 -0.89
C LYS A 57 1.31 -6.75 -0.84
N PHE A 58 1.95 -6.83 0.33
CA PHE A 58 3.30 -6.29 0.54
C PHE A 58 4.37 -7.31 0.12
N ASP A 59 5.39 -6.83 -0.60
CA ASP A 59 6.56 -7.61 -1.00
C ASP A 59 7.84 -6.88 -0.61
N CYS A 60 8.65 -7.52 0.25
CA CYS A 60 9.91 -6.97 0.79
C CYS A 60 9.79 -5.59 1.49
N ILE A 61 8.73 -5.38 2.28
CA ILE A 61 8.55 -4.16 3.09
C ILE A 61 8.65 -4.50 4.57
N ARG A 62 9.44 -3.74 5.33
CA ARG A 62 9.52 -3.90 6.79
C ARG A 62 8.20 -3.53 7.46
N PHE A 63 7.84 -4.26 8.51
CA PHE A 63 6.56 -4.06 9.20
C PHE A 63 6.38 -2.65 9.79
N ASP A 64 7.43 -2.07 10.40
CA ASP A 64 7.40 -0.70 10.92
C ASP A 64 7.08 0.35 9.84
N LYS A 65 7.50 0.08 8.60
CA LYS A 65 7.19 0.91 7.45
C LYS A 65 5.74 0.73 7.02
N VAL A 66 5.21 -0.50 7.04
CA VAL A 66 3.79 -0.78 6.78
C VAL A 66 2.91 -0.01 7.75
N GLU A 67 3.19 -0.06 9.05
CA GLU A 67 2.41 0.65 10.07
C GLU A 67 2.33 2.15 9.78
N LYS A 68 3.47 2.77 9.45
CA LYS A 68 3.52 4.19 9.09
C LYS A 68 2.65 4.51 7.86
N ILE A 69 2.71 3.68 6.83
CA ILE A 69 1.92 3.83 5.60
C ILE A 69 0.42 3.81 5.92
N LEU A 70 -0.02 2.86 6.75
CA LEU A 70 -1.42 2.71 7.13
C LEU A 70 -1.92 3.95 7.88
N LYS A 71 -1.14 4.47 8.83
CA LYS A 71 -1.48 5.68 9.59
C LYS A 71 -1.54 6.93 8.71
N ASP A 72 -0.57 7.11 7.83
CA ASP A 72 -0.45 8.33 7.03
C ASP A 72 -1.48 8.39 5.88
N PHE A 73 -1.63 7.30 5.13
CA PHE A 73 -2.42 7.27 3.90
C PHE A 73 -3.84 6.72 4.07
N PHE A 74 -4.02 5.79 5.00
CA PHE A 74 -5.21 4.94 5.03
C PHE A 74 -6.05 5.11 6.31
N HIS A 75 -5.86 6.20 7.05
CA HIS A 75 -6.58 6.49 8.30
C HIS A 75 -8.11 6.56 8.17
N ASN A 76 -8.67 6.84 6.99
CA ASN A 76 -10.13 6.90 6.76
C ASN A 76 -10.72 5.63 6.13
N VAL A 77 -9.89 4.61 5.92
CA VAL A 77 -10.29 3.36 5.27
C VAL A 77 -11.16 2.55 6.22
N GLN A 78 -12.28 2.03 5.72
CA GLN A 78 -13.22 1.22 6.50
C GLN A 78 -12.87 -0.26 6.42
N ILE A 79 -12.39 -0.71 5.26
CA ILE A 79 -12.03 -2.11 5.01
C ILE A 79 -10.58 -2.15 4.53
N LEU A 80 -9.73 -2.82 5.30
CA LEU A 80 -8.31 -2.96 5.02
C LEU A 80 -7.96 -4.45 4.93
N HIS A 81 -7.59 -4.90 3.73
CA HIS A 81 -7.09 -6.24 3.48
C HIS A 81 -5.58 -6.17 3.24
N LEU A 82 -4.81 -6.76 4.15
CA LEU A 82 -3.36 -6.83 4.02
C LEU A 82 -2.96 -8.28 3.85
N THR A 83 -2.14 -8.53 2.85
CA THR A 83 -1.48 -9.81 2.67
C THR A 83 0.00 -9.57 2.46
N THR A 84 0.80 -10.61 2.61
CA THR A 84 2.19 -10.57 2.18
C THR A 84 2.38 -11.45 0.95
N LYS A 85 3.50 -11.30 0.25
CA LYS A 85 3.90 -12.28 -0.77
C LYS A 85 3.87 -13.73 -0.26
N TYR A 86 4.00 -13.93 1.06
CA TYR A 86 4.16 -15.23 1.71
C TYR A 86 2.88 -15.78 2.35
N ASP A 87 1.70 -15.20 2.10
CA ASP A 87 0.45 -15.79 2.60
C ASP A 87 0.20 -17.20 2.00
N GLU A 88 -0.01 -18.13 2.93
CA GLU A 88 -0.28 -19.59 2.90
C GLU A 88 0.82 -20.59 2.47
N ALA A 89 1.79 -20.27 1.62
CA ALA A 89 2.76 -21.27 1.16
C ALA A 89 4.03 -21.45 2.02
N TYR A 90 4.27 -20.60 3.03
CA TYR A 90 5.56 -20.55 3.75
C TYR A 90 5.55 -21.05 5.20
N LEU A 91 4.38 -21.45 5.74
CA LEU A 91 4.26 -22.07 7.06
C LEU A 91 4.34 -23.61 7.03
N HIS A 92 4.42 -24.23 5.84
CA HIS A 92 4.56 -25.68 5.65
C HIS A 92 5.98 -26.11 5.23
N LYS A 93 7.01 -25.41 5.71
CA LYS A 93 8.37 -25.96 5.70
C LYS A 93 8.91 -25.94 7.14
N CYS A 94 8.89 -27.13 7.73
CA CYS A 94 9.77 -27.53 8.81
C CYS A 94 11.24 -27.19 8.50
#